data_AF-C6HKX3-F1
#
_entry.id   AF-C6HKX3-F1
#
_cell.length_a   1.000
_cell.length_b   1.000
_cell.length_c   1.000
_cell.angle_alpha   90.00
_cell.angle_beta   90.00
_cell.angle_gamma   90.00
#
_symmetry.space_group_name_H-M   'P 1'
#
loop_
_entity.id
_entity.type
_entity.pdbx_description
1 polymer ?
#
loop_
_entity_poly.entity_id
_entity_poly.type
_entity_poly.pdbx_seq_one_letter_code
_entity_poly.pdbx_strand_id
1 'polypeptide(L)'
;MASINCLLWMDLFGSVYDIGVMGLNGDYKEVFFGGININAPIDGEDNSHWLRPVIQHLNIQFAERMHRRGHKYYIEGNEADAPLNAEEEAPEQDVPRRLTRKKAIKWVVRILEQSHGREIRCC
;
A
#
# COMPACT_ATOMS: atom_id res chain seq x y z
N MET A 1 23.81 -40.59 -22.09
CA MET A 1 23.29 -40.22 -20.75
C MET A 1 23.42 -38.73 -20.45
N ALA A 2 24.59 -38.08 -20.61
CA ALA A 2 24.75 -36.64 -20.33
C ALA A 2 23.79 -35.73 -21.13
N SER A 3 23.54 -36.03 -22.41
CA SER A 3 22.69 -35.20 -23.27
C SER A 3 21.18 -35.29 -22.96
N ILE A 4 20.71 -36.40 -22.39
CA ILE A 4 19.30 -36.57 -21.98
C ILE A 4 19.04 -35.78 -20.70
N ASN A 5 20.02 -35.74 -19.79
CA ASN A 5 19.93 -34.91 -18.58
C ASN A 5 19.89 -33.42 -18.91
N CYS A 6 20.70 -32.93 -19.86
CA CYS A 6 20.66 -31.51 -20.25
C CYS A 6 19.28 -31.06 -20.77
N LEU A 7 18.61 -31.89 -21.57
CA LEU A 7 17.26 -31.58 -22.09
C LEU A 7 16.24 -31.50 -20.95
N LEU A 8 16.27 -32.48 -20.03
CA LEU A 8 15.38 -32.48 -18.85
C LEU A 8 15.56 -31.23 -17.98
N TRP A 9 16.81 -30.79 -17.77
CA TRP A 9 17.10 -29.58 -17.02
C TRP A 9 16.60 -28.33 -17.75
N MET A 10 16.80 -28.24 -19.06
CA MET A 10 16.29 -27.11 -19.86
C MET A 10 14.77 -27.01 -19.79
N ASP A 11 14.05 -28.13 -19.92
CA ASP A 11 12.60 -28.16 -19.84
C ASP A 11 12.10 -27.77 -18.44
N LEU A 12 12.76 -28.25 -17.39
CA LEU A 12 12.44 -27.86 -16.01
C LEU A 12 12.63 -26.36 -15.80
N PHE A 13 13.78 -25.80 -16.17
CA PHE A 13 14.03 -24.36 -16.01
C PHE A 13 13.08 -23.50 -16.84
N GLY A 14 12.75 -23.94 -18.06
CA GLY A 14 11.75 -23.29 -18.90
C GLY A 14 10.38 -23.24 -18.21
N SER A 15 9.91 -24.38 -17.70
CA SER A 15 8.61 -24.45 -17.00
C SER A 15 8.55 -23.57 -15.75
N VAL A 16 9.63 -23.55 -14.95
CA VAL A 16 9.71 -22.69 -13.75
C VAL A 16 9.71 -21.21 -14.13
N TYR A 17 10.43 -20.85 -15.19
CA TYR A 17 10.44 -19.49 -15.71
C TYR A 17 9.05 -19.06 -16.19
N ASP A 18 8.36 -19.91 -16.96
CA ASP A 18 7.03 -19.64 -17.49
C ASP A 18 6.00 -19.47 -16.37
N ILE A 19 6.01 -20.35 -15.36
CA ILE A 19 5.18 -20.21 -14.15
C ILE A 19 5.46 -18.86 -13.46
N GLY A 20 6.72 -18.47 -13.33
CA GLY A 20 7.10 -17.17 -12.76
C GLY A 20 6.50 -15.99 -13.54
N VAL A 21 6.64 -16.01 -14.87
CA VAL A 21 6.09 -14.97 -15.76
C VAL A 21 4.56 -14.93 -15.68
N MET A 22 3.90 -16.09 -15.68
CA MET A 22 2.45 -16.21 -15.52
C MET A 22 1.97 -15.59 -14.20
N GLY A 23 2.64 -15.94 -13.09
CA GLY A 23 2.33 -15.42 -11.77
C GLY A 23 2.48 -13.90 -11.66
N LEU A 24 3.53 -13.33 -12.28
CA LEU A 24 3.77 -11.89 -12.33
C LEU A 24 2.73 -11.13 -13.18
N ASN A 25 2.32 -11.71 -14.31
CA ASN A 25 1.28 -11.13 -15.17
C ASN A 25 -0.13 -11.31 -14.59
N GLY A 26 -0.30 -12.24 -13.65
CA GLY A 26 -1.59 -12.61 -13.10
C GLY A 26 -2.40 -13.56 -14.01
N ASP A 27 -1.73 -14.37 -14.81
CA ASP A 27 -2.36 -15.44 -15.60
C ASP A 27 -2.30 -16.76 -14.83
N TYR A 28 -3.37 -17.09 -14.11
CA TYR A 28 -3.43 -18.24 -13.19
C TYR A 28 -4.12 -19.47 -13.79
N LYS A 29 -4.08 -19.64 -15.12
CA LYS A 29 -4.75 -20.77 -15.80
C LYS A 29 -3.99 -22.09 -15.69
N GLU A 30 -2.71 -22.04 -15.37
CA GLU A 30 -1.84 -23.21 -15.26
C GLU A 30 -2.14 -24.00 -13.97
N VAL A 31 -2.01 -25.34 -14.01
CA VAL A 31 -2.45 -26.26 -12.96
C VAL A 31 -1.70 -26.03 -11.64
N PHE A 32 -0.45 -25.55 -11.68
CA PHE A 32 0.37 -25.18 -10.52
C PHE A 32 -0.34 -24.22 -9.56
N PHE A 33 -1.07 -23.23 -10.10
CA PHE A 33 -1.72 -22.21 -9.29
C PHE A 33 -2.98 -22.70 -8.57
N GLY A 34 -3.54 -23.84 -9.01
CA GLY A 34 -4.75 -24.40 -8.44
C GLY A 34 -5.98 -23.50 -8.53
N GLY A 35 -7.02 -23.86 -7.80
CA GLY A 35 -8.22 -23.05 -7.66
C GLY A 35 -8.13 -22.08 -6.49
N ILE A 36 -8.81 -20.94 -6.59
CA ILE A 36 -8.94 -20.00 -5.47
C ILE A 36 -9.88 -20.56 -4.38
N ASN A 37 -9.44 -20.55 -3.12
CA ASN A 37 -10.30 -20.91 -1.99
C ASN A 37 -11.06 -19.67 -1.52
N ILE A 38 -12.31 -19.55 -1.96
CA ILE A 38 -13.21 -18.44 -1.60
C ILE A 38 -13.64 -18.42 -0.12
N ASN A 39 -13.45 -19.53 0.59
CA ASN A 39 -13.82 -19.66 2.00
C ASN A 39 -12.64 -19.34 2.93
N ALA A 40 -11.42 -19.25 2.39
CA ALA A 40 -10.22 -18.86 3.12
C ALA A 40 -9.92 -17.36 2.92
N PRO A 41 -9.18 -16.73 3.85
CA PRO A 41 -8.63 -15.39 3.63
C PRO A 41 -7.82 -15.33 2.33
N ILE A 42 -7.92 -14.21 1.61
CA ILE A 42 -7.22 -14.01 0.34
C ILE A 42 -5.69 -13.98 0.51
N ASP A 43 -5.20 -13.55 1.65
CA ASP A 43 -3.79 -13.56 2.05
C ASP A 43 -3.40 -14.79 2.89
N GLY A 44 -4.29 -15.80 2.95
CA GLY A 44 -4.03 -17.08 3.60
C GLY A 44 -3.18 -18.02 2.74
N GLU A 45 -2.64 -19.07 3.38
CA GLU A 45 -1.75 -20.06 2.74
C GLU A 45 -2.39 -20.71 1.50
N ASP A 46 -3.68 -21.04 1.58
CA ASP A 46 -4.48 -21.63 0.50
C ASP A 46 -4.54 -20.77 -0.78
N ASN A 47 -4.37 -19.46 -0.65
CA ASN A 47 -4.47 -18.50 -1.75
C ASN A 47 -3.11 -17.87 -2.10
N SER A 48 -2.02 -18.30 -1.45
CA SER A 48 -0.68 -17.71 -1.59
C SER A 48 -0.11 -17.79 -3.00
N HIS A 49 -0.53 -18.78 -3.80
CA HIS A 49 -0.12 -18.94 -5.20
C HIS A 49 -0.71 -17.85 -6.12
N TRP A 50 -1.77 -17.18 -5.68
CA TRP A 50 -2.45 -16.09 -6.40
C TRP A 50 -1.82 -14.74 -6.04
N LEU A 51 -0.51 -14.63 -6.28
CA LEU A 51 0.35 -13.55 -5.80
C LEU A 51 -0.20 -12.14 -6.07
N ARG A 52 -0.70 -11.88 -7.28
CA ARG A 52 -1.20 -10.56 -7.68
C ARG A 52 -2.46 -10.17 -6.92
N PRO A 53 -3.52 -11.01 -6.85
CA PRO A 53 -4.66 -10.77 -5.97
C PRO A 53 -4.28 -10.54 -4.50
N VAL A 54 -3.35 -11.33 -3.95
CA VAL A 54 -2.88 -11.15 -2.57
C VAL A 54 -2.23 -9.78 -2.40
N ILE A 55 -1.29 -9.41 -3.28
CA ILE A 55 -0.63 -8.09 -3.24
C ILE A 55 -1.64 -6.96 -3.40
N GLN A 56 -2.61 -7.11 -4.31
CA GLN A 56 -3.67 -6.11 -4.49
C GLN A 56 -4.50 -5.92 -3.22
N HIS A 57 -4.87 -7.00 -2.56
CA HIS A 57 -5.59 -6.95 -1.29
C HIS A 57 -4.78 -6.21 -0.21
N LEU A 58 -3.50 -6.56 -0.06
CA LEU A 58 -2.60 -5.92 0.90
C LEU A 58 -2.39 -4.43 0.59
N ASN A 59 -2.30 -4.06 -0.70
CA ASN A 59 -2.19 -2.68 -1.12
C ASN A 59 -3.45 -1.86 -0.79
N ILE A 60 -4.64 -2.44 -0.95
CA ILE A 60 -5.90 -1.79 -0.56
C ILE A 60 -5.92 -1.55 0.96
N GLN A 61 -5.56 -2.56 1.76
CA GLN A 61 -5.47 -2.40 3.22
C GLN A 61 -4.42 -1.35 3.62
N PHE A 62 -3.28 -1.32 2.94
CA PHE A 62 -2.25 -0.31 3.15
C PHE A 62 -2.77 1.09 2.83
N ALA A 63 -3.42 1.27 1.68
CA ALA A 63 -3.98 2.54 1.27
C ALA A 63 -5.02 3.05 2.27
N GLU A 64 -5.89 2.18 2.78
CA GLU A 64 -6.89 2.54 3.80
C GLU A 64 -6.23 2.97 5.11
N ARG A 65 -5.19 2.24 5.56
CA ARG A 65 -4.40 2.63 6.74
C ARG A 65 -3.72 3.98 6.55
N MET A 66 -3.11 4.21 5.40
CA MET A 66 -2.47 5.49 5.07
C MET A 66 -3.48 6.63 4.98
N HIS A 67 -4.67 6.37 4.43
CA HIS A 67 -5.74 7.36 4.38
C HIS A 67 -6.18 7.77 5.79
N ARG A 68 -6.39 6.81 6.69
CA ARG A 68 -6.87 7.06 8.05
C ARG A 68 -5.80 7.61 9.00
N ARG A 69 -4.56 7.13 8.89
CA ARG A 69 -3.51 7.35 9.91
C ARG A 69 -2.20 7.89 9.34
N GLY A 70 -2.00 7.82 8.03
CA GLY A 70 -0.74 8.24 7.40
C GLY A 70 -0.53 9.75 7.38
N HIS A 71 -1.59 10.55 7.56
CA HIS A 71 -1.48 12.00 7.57
C HIS A 71 -1.13 12.53 8.97
N LYS A 72 -0.21 13.50 9.05
CA LYS A 72 0.16 14.13 10.33
C LYS A 72 -1.00 14.90 10.97
N TYR A 73 -1.85 15.52 10.14
CA TYR A 73 -2.95 16.37 10.57
C TYR A 73 -4.27 16.05 9.86
N TYR A 74 -5.33 15.82 10.63
CA TYR A 74 -6.69 15.71 10.12
C TYR A 74 -7.32 17.11 10.06
N ILE A 75 -7.69 17.55 8.85
CA ILE A 75 -8.25 18.89 8.64
C ILE A 75 -9.78 18.79 8.58
N GLU A 76 -10.46 19.37 9.56
CA GLU A 76 -11.93 19.38 9.61
C GLU A 76 -12.51 20.28 8.51
N GLY A 77 -13.49 19.76 7.77
CA GLY A 77 -14.09 20.42 6.60
C GLY A 77 -15.23 21.41 6.89
N ASN A 78 -15.64 21.57 8.15
CA ASN A 78 -16.79 22.42 8.50
C ASN A 78 -16.38 23.88 8.75
N GLU A 79 -17.12 24.80 8.11
CA GLU A 79 -16.95 26.25 8.17
C GLU A 79 -17.46 26.90 9.47
N ALA A 80 -17.91 26.11 10.45
CA ALA A 80 -18.30 26.63 11.75
C ALA A 80 -17.06 26.74 12.64
N ASP A 81 -16.60 27.97 12.86
CA ASP A 81 -15.58 28.34 13.84
C ASP A 81 -16.03 28.00 15.28
N ALA A 82 -16.11 26.71 15.61
CA ALA A 82 -16.16 26.28 16.99
C ALA A 82 -14.75 26.45 17.57
N PRO A 83 -14.56 27.15 18.70
CA PRO A 83 -13.27 27.27 19.35
C PRO A 83 -12.88 25.89 19.88
N LEU A 84 -12.05 25.18 19.13
CA LEU A 84 -11.41 23.97 19.61
C LEU A 84 -10.38 24.37 20.67
N ASN A 85 -10.69 24.06 21.93
CA ASN A 85 -9.68 23.76 22.95
C ASN A 85 -8.96 22.46 22.53
N ALA A 86 -8.18 22.52 21.46
CA ALA A 86 -7.42 21.38 20.93
C ALA A 86 -5.93 21.54 21.23
N GLU A 87 -5.63 21.86 22.49
CA GLU A 87 -4.36 21.57 23.12
C GLU A 87 -4.62 20.54 24.22
N GLU A 88 -5.16 19.39 23.83
CA GLU A 88 -5.00 18.18 24.65
C GLU A 88 -3.73 17.49 24.18
N GLU A 89 -2.65 17.73 24.92
CA GLU A 89 -1.50 16.84 24.95
C GLU A 89 -1.93 15.48 25.48
N ALA A 90 -2.09 14.47 24.63
CA ALA A 90 -2.05 13.03 24.99
C ALA A 90 -2.22 12.14 23.75
N PRO A 91 -1.87 10.84 23.81
CA PRO A 91 -0.59 10.23 24.13
C PRO A 91 -0.01 9.54 22.88
N GLU A 92 0.98 8.66 23.05
CA GLU A 92 1.67 7.89 22.02
C GLU A 92 0.79 7.31 20.90
N GLN A 93 1.15 7.72 19.68
CA GLN A 93 1.17 6.97 18.41
C GLN A 93 -0.16 6.48 17.81
N ASP A 94 -0.28 6.74 16.50
CA ASP A 94 -1.22 6.15 15.51
C ASP A 94 -2.52 6.92 15.17
N VAL A 95 -2.76 8.12 15.71
CA VAL A 95 -3.91 8.97 15.30
C VAL A 95 -3.46 10.36 14.83
N PRO A 96 -3.94 10.85 13.67
CA PRO A 96 -3.64 12.19 13.16
C PRO A 96 -4.10 13.32 14.08
N ARG A 97 -3.29 14.37 14.21
CA ARG A 97 -3.61 15.55 15.03
C ARG A 97 -4.70 16.40 14.36
N ARG A 98 -5.74 16.79 15.10
CA ARG A 98 -6.79 17.64 14.53
C ARG A 98 -6.28 19.05 14.27
N LEU A 99 -6.62 19.62 13.13
CA LEU A 99 -6.26 20.97 12.73
C LEU A 99 -7.45 21.67 12.07
N THR A 100 -7.76 22.89 12.49
CA THR A 100 -8.82 23.68 11.85
C THR A 100 -8.37 24.16 10.46
N ARG A 101 -9.33 24.33 9.55
CA ARG A 101 -9.06 24.84 8.19
C ARG A 101 -8.27 26.15 8.19
N LYS A 102 -8.63 27.10 9.06
CA LYS A 102 -7.92 28.40 9.17
C LYS A 102 -6.46 28.24 9.60
N LYS A 103 -6.19 27.38 10.60
CA LYS A 103 -4.82 27.10 11.05
C LYS A 103 -4.03 26.38 9.95
N ALA A 104 -4.65 25.46 9.23
CA ALA A 104 -4.04 24.76 8.10
C ALA A 104 -3.67 25.72 6.95
N ILE A 105 -4.59 26.61 6.54
CA ILE A 105 -4.32 27.63 5.51
C ILE A 105 -3.15 28.51 5.94
N LYS A 106 -3.17 29.03 7.18
CA LYS A 106 -2.09 29.88 7.69
C LYS A 106 -0.74 29.15 7.68
N TRP A 107 -0.73 27.86 8.03
CA TRP A 107 0.46 27.03 8.00
C TRP A 107 1.01 26.85 6.57
N VAL A 108 0.14 26.54 5.60
CA VAL A 108 0.51 26.40 4.18
C VAL A 108 1.05 27.73 3.63
N VAL A 109 0.38 28.85 3.89
CA VAL A 109 0.83 30.19 3.45
C VAL A 109 2.23 30.48 3.97
N ARG A 110 2.47 30.27 5.28
CA ARG A 110 3.80 30.47 5.88
C ARG A 110 4.87 29.62 5.22
N ILE A 111 4.54 28.38 4.89
CA ILE A 111 5.45 27.47 4.19
C ILE A 111 5.77 27.97 2.77
N LEU A 112 4.76 28.42 2.03
CA LEU A 112 4.92 28.95 0.67
C LEU A 112 5.75 30.24 0.66
N GLU A 113 5.54 31.12 1.64
CA GLU A 113 6.36 32.32 1.83
C GLU A 113 7.82 31.95 2.10
N GLN A 114 8.06 30.99 2.99
CA GLN A 114 9.41 30.52 3.31
C GLN A 114 10.09 29.83 2.13
N SER A 115 9.35 29.02 1.37
CA SER A 115 9.92 28.28 0.24
C SER A 115 10.03 29.12 -1.03
N HIS A 116 9.36 30.27 -1.10
CA HIS A 116 9.26 31.12 -2.31
C HIS A 116 8.84 30.32 -3.56
N GLY A 117 7.96 29.32 -3.39
CA GLY A 117 7.54 28.44 -4.48
C GLY A 117 8.59 27.40 -4.93
N ARG A 118 9.71 27.27 -4.20
CA ARG A 118 10.64 26.15 -4.38
C ARG A 118 10.11 24.92 -3.64
N GLU A 119 10.46 23.74 -4.17
CA GLU A 119 10.26 22.50 -3.43
C GLU A 119 11.01 22.60 -2.09
N ILE A 120 10.28 22.37 -1.00
CA ILE A 120 10.88 22.29 0.32
C ILE A 120 11.64 20.97 0.32
N ARG A 121 12.97 21.02 0.22
CA ARG A 121 13.78 19.82 0.45
C ARG A 121 13.49 19.35 1.87
N CYS A 122 12.76 18.27 1.98
CA CYS A 122 12.67 17.51 3.21
C CYS A 122 14.07 16.95 3.46
N CYS A 123 14.77 17.52 4.43
CA CYS A 123 15.92 16.90 5.06
C CYS A 123 15.47 16.32 6.40
#